data_AF-A0A3P7DNW6-F1
#
_entry.id   AF-A0A3P7DNW6-F1
#
_cell.length_a   1.000
_cell.length_b   1.000
_cell.length_c   1.000
_cell.angle_alpha   90.00
_cell.angle_beta   90.00
_cell.angle_gamma   90.00
#
_symmetry.space_group_name_H-M   'P 1'
#
loop_
_entity.id
_entity.type
_entity.pdbx_description
1 polymer ?
#
loop_
_entity_poly.entity_id
_entity_poly.type
_entity_poly.pdbx_seq_one_letter_code
_entity_poly.pdbx_strand_id
1 'polypeptide(L)'
;MDERGVCQTFINGILTILTFLYLATGLTVIGLTLWLRLDPTFEEMIRKNILRINNENEEMNKVKEQIRLGLTISFWVICGCGIAATLIGFVGVCGAMFASRATLILNLITSVVLIAIELAIALFIFLYKPTIEETVIRYVDLADQLNGLLDDMKTITSRV
;
A
#
# COMPACT_ATOMS: atom_id res chain seq x y z
N MET A 1 -4.46 37.77 -28.55
CA MET A 1 -4.66 36.52 -27.77
C MET A 1 -4.44 36.92 -26.33
N ASP A 2 -5.51 36.98 -25.53
CA ASP A 2 -5.48 37.57 -24.18
C ASP A 2 -4.53 36.73 -23.29
N GLU A 3 -3.58 37.35 -22.58
CA GLU A 3 -2.58 36.63 -21.75
C GLU A 3 -3.25 35.66 -20.76
N ARG A 4 -4.46 36.00 -20.32
CA ARG A 4 -5.33 35.18 -19.48
C ARG A 4 -5.68 33.83 -20.11
N GLY A 5 -5.89 33.81 -21.43
CA GLY A 5 -6.24 32.59 -22.17
C GLY A 5 -5.09 31.59 -22.22
N VAL A 6 -3.85 32.05 -22.43
CA VAL A 6 -2.68 31.17 -22.50
C VAL A 6 -2.39 30.53 -21.13
N CYS A 7 -2.43 31.33 -20.06
CA CYS A 7 -2.23 30.84 -18.70
C CYS A 7 -3.30 29.79 -18.32
N GLN A 8 -4.57 30.06 -18.65
CA GLN A 8 -5.66 29.13 -18.39
C GLN A 8 -5.51 27.81 -19.16
N THR A 9 -5.14 27.86 -20.45
CA THR A 9 -4.87 26.64 -21.23
C THR A 9 -3.72 25.83 -20.63
N PHE A 10 -2.65 26.49 -20.18
CA PHE A 10 -1.50 25.84 -19.57
C PHE A 10 -1.86 25.17 -18.23
N ILE A 11 -2.56 25.87 -17.34
CA ILE A 11 -3.05 25.32 -16.07
C ILE A 11 -3.96 24.12 -16.31
N ASN A 12 -4.91 24.23 -17.25
CA ASN A 12 -5.81 23.13 -17.59
C ASN A 12 -5.05 21.92 -18.14
N GLY A 13 -4.03 22.16 -18.96
CA GLY A 13 -3.15 21.11 -19.49
C GLY A 13 -2.43 20.37 -18.36
N ILE A 14 -1.81 21.10 -17.42
CA ILE A 14 -1.13 20.51 -16.25
C ILE A 14 -2.11 19.71 -15.40
N LEU A 15 -3.28 20.28 -15.08
CA LEU A 15 -4.29 19.59 -14.28
C LEU A 15 -4.78 18.31 -14.94
N THR A 16 -4.92 18.30 -16.27
CA THR A 16 -5.33 17.10 -17.03
C THR A 16 -4.25 16.02 -16.99
N ILE A 17 -2.98 16.40 -17.09
CA ILE A 17 -1.86 15.46 -16.98
C ILE A 17 -1.81 14.89 -15.56
N LEU A 18 -1.94 15.74 -14.53
CA LEU A 18 -1.93 15.32 -13.14
C LEU A 18 -3.06 14.33 -12.83
N THR A 19 -4.30 14.60 -13.27
CA THR A 19 -5.42 13.68 -13.04
C THR A 19 -5.27 12.36 -13.77
N PHE A 20 -4.71 12.40 -14.98
CA PHE A 20 -4.37 11.20 -15.72
C PHE A 20 -3.31 10.37 -14.99
N LEU A 21 -2.28 11.02 -14.43
CA LEU A 21 -1.30 10.36 -13.58
C LEU A 21 -1.95 9.74 -12.35
N TYR A 22 -2.87 10.45 -11.67
CA TYR A 22 -3.63 9.89 -10.54
C TYR A 22 -4.47 8.67 -10.92
N LEU A 23 -5.10 8.71 -12.10
CA LEU A 23 -5.84 7.56 -12.61
C LEU A 23 -4.90 6.38 -12.86
N ALA A 24 -3.75 6.62 -13.50
CA ALA A 24 -2.76 5.59 -13.80
C ALA A 24 -2.14 5.00 -12.52
N THR A 25 -1.78 5.84 -11.54
CA THR A 25 -1.24 5.39 -10.25
C THR A 25 -2.27 4.62 -9.46
N GLY A 26 -3.53 5.10 -9.39
CA GLY A 26 -4.64 4.39 -8.76
C GLY A 26 -4.86 3.01 -9.36
N LEU A 27 -4.94 2.90 -10.69
CA LEU A 27 -5.07 1.62 -11.39
C LEU A 27 -3.86 0.71 -11.17
N THR A 28 -2.65 1.26 -11.13
CA THR A 28 -1.43 0.50 -10.85
C THR A 28 -1.45 -0.05 -9.42
N VAL A 29 -1.86 0.74 -8.43
CA VAL A 29 -1.96 0.29 -7.03
C VAL A 29 -3.03 -0.79 -6.88
N ILE A 30 -4.20 -0.64 -7.50
CA ILE A 30 -5.24 -1.67 -7.53
C ILE A 30 -4.72 -2.94 -8.22
N GLY A 31 -4.07 -2.79 -9.37
CA GLY A 31 -3.50 -3.89 -10.13
C GLY A 31 -2.46 -4.66 -9.32
N LEU A 32 -1.49 -3.97 -8.71
CA LEU A 32 -0.45 -4.57 -7.88
C LEU A 32 -1.01 -5.21 -6.61
N THR A 33 -1.98 -4.57 -5.96
CA THR A 33 -2.64 -5.18 -4.79
C THR A 33 -3.39 -6.44 -5.19
N LEU A 34 -4.31 -6.36 -6.16
CA LEU A 34 -5.03 -7.55 -6.63
C LEU A 34 -4.07 -8.64 -7.12
N TRP A 35 -2.99 -8.28 -7.81
CA TRP A 35 -1.95 -9.21 -8.25
C TRP A 35 -1.30 -9.93 -7.06
N LEU A 36 -0.82 -9.20 -6.06
CA LEU A 36 -0.21 -9.79 -4.86
C LEU A 36 -1.17 -10.70 -4.08
N ARG A 37 -2.47 -10.43 -4.13
CA ARG A 37 -3.48 -11.26 -3.44
C ARG A 37 -3.92 -12.48 -4.25
N LEU A 38 -3.96 -12.37 -5.57
CA LEU A 38 -4.26 -13.51 -6.43
C LEU A 38 -3.05 -14.41 -6.65
N ASP A 39 -1.82 -13.95 -6.40
CA ASP A 39 -0.62 -14.75 -6.58
C ASP A 39 -0.56 -15.88 -5.53
N PRO A 40 -0.77 -17.15 -5.93
CA PRO A 40 -0.67 -18.28 -5.02
C PRO A 40 0.75 -18.45 -4.48
N THR A 41 1.77 -17.99 -5.20
CA THR A 41 3.18 -18.07 -4.79
C THR A 41 3.45 -17.19 -3.58
N PHE A 42 2.82 -16.02 -3.52
CA PHE A 42 2.95 -15.11 -2.37
C PHE A 42 2.27 -15.70 -1.14
N GLU A 43 1.07 -16.27 -1.31
CA GLU A 43 0.40 -16.98 -0.24
C GLU A 43 1.24 -18.18 0.23
N GLU A 44 1.79 -18.98 -0.69
CA GLU A 44 2.64 -20.12 -0.34
C GLU A 44 3.93 -19.67 0.36
N MET A 45 4.57 -18.58 -0.06
CA MET A 45 5.79 -18.06 0.58
C MET A 45 5.50 -17.55 1.99
N ILE A 46 4.43 -16.78 2.18
CA ILE A 46 3.97 -16.34 3.51
C ILE A 46 3.60 -17.54 4.36
N ARG A 47 2.81 -18.48 3.79
CA ARG A 47 2.37 -19.69 4.48
C ARG A 47 3.57 -20.54 4.88
N LYS A 48 4.55 -20.75 4.00
CA LYS A 48 5.73 -21.57 4.27
C LYS A 48 6.63 -20.90 5.31
N ASN A 49 6.88 -19.60 5.23
CA ASN A 49 7.75 -18.91 6.19
C ASN A 49 7.07 -18.71 7.56
N ILE A 50 5.76 -18.42 7.59
CA ILE A 50 5.02 -18.21 8.84
C ILE A 50 4.55 -19.55 9.44
N LEU A 51 4.13 -20.55 8.65
CA LEU A 51 3.66 -21.85 9.15
C LEU A 51 4.77 -22.87 9.41
N ARG A 52 6.00 -22.72 8.89
CA ARG A 52 7.06 -23.74 9.07
C ARG A 52 7.33 -24.07 10.52
N ILE A 53 7.12 -23.13 11.45
CA ILE A 53 7.24 -23.44 12.87
C ILE A 53 5.88 -23.91 13.41
N ASN A 54 5.61 -25.20 13.32
CA ASN A 54 4.55 -25.85 14.07
C ASN A 54 5.01 -26.06 15.53
N ASN A 55 5.33 -24.99 16.26
CA ASN A 55 5.47 -25.11 17.71
C ASN A 55 4.09 -24.88 18.31
N GLU A 56 3.67 -25.80 19.19
CA GLU A 56 2.46 -25.73 20.03
C GLU A 56 2.48 -24.55 21.03
N ASN A 57 3.28 -23.50 20.76
CA ASN A 57 3.43 -22.37 21.66
C ASN A 57 2.33 -21.33 21.37
N GLU A 58 1.46 -21.10 22.35
CA GLU A 58 0.30 -20.21 22.25
C GLU A 58 0.69 -18.78 21.86
N GLU A 59 1.82 -18.29 22.36
CA GLU A 59 2.37 -16.97 22.04
C GLU A 59 2.68 -16.83 20.54
N MET A 60 3.22 -17.88 19.92
CA MET A 60 3.55 -17.84 18.51
C MET A 60 2.30 -17.86 17.64
N ASN A 61 1.26 -18.60 18.04
CA ASN A 61 -0.02 -18.59 17.31
C ASN A 61 -0.66 -17.18 17.33
N LYS A 62 -0.59 -16.48 18.48
CA LYS A 62 -1.03 -15.07 18.60
C LYS A 62 -0.26 -14.15 17.66
N VAL A 63 1.07 -14.27 17.58
CA VAL A 63 1.90 -13.46 16.67
C VAL A 63 1.56 -13.75 15.20
N LYS A 64 1.38 -15.02 14.81
CA LYS A 64 0.99 -15.41 13.44
C LYS A 64 -0.37 -14.85 13.06
N GLU A 65 -1.34 -14.90 13.96
CA GLU A 65 -2.68 -14.34 13.75
C GLU A 65 -2.61 -12.81 13.58
N GLN A 66 -1.86 -12.12 14.45
CA GLN A 66 -1.65 -10.67 14.34
C GLN A 66 -1.02 -10.27 13.00
N ILE A 67 -0.01 -11.01 12.51
CA ILE A 67 0.61 -10.74 11.21
C ILE A 67 -0.39 -10.96 10.07
N ARG A 68 -1.18 -12.04 10.10
CA ARG A 68 -2.20 -12.32 9.08
C ARG A 68 -3.27 -11.23 9.05
N LEU A 69 -3.74 -10.80 10.23
CA LEU A 69 -4.71 -9.72 10.36
C LEU A 69 -4.11 -8.39 9.87
N GLY A 70 -2.89 -8.06 10.29
CA GLY A 70 -2.20 -6.84 9.85
C GLY A 70 -1.98 -6.78 8.34
N LEU A 71 -1.59 -7.91 7.72
CA LEU A 71 -1.45 -8.01 6.26
C LEU A 71 -2.81 -7.87 5.55
N THR A 72 -3.87 -8.49 6.09
CA THR A 72 -5.22 -8.39 5.51
C THR A 72 -5.77 -6.96 5.61
N ILE A 73 -5.56 -6.29 6.75
CA ILE A 73 -6.03 -4.92 6.97
C ILE A 73 -5.26 -3.95 6.06
N SER A 74 -3.93 -4.00 6.06
CA SER A 74 -3.10 -3.15 5.20
C SER A 74 -3.44 -3.31 3.73
N PHE A 75 -3.71 -4.55 3.29
CA PHE A 75 -4.19 -4.83 1.95
C PHE A 75 -5.49 -4.06 1.60
N TRP A 76 -6.51 -4.16 2.46
CA TRP A 76 -7.79 -3.49 2.24
C TRP A 76 -7.66 -1.97 2.26
N VAL A 77 -6.77 -1.43 3.10
CA VAL A 77 -6.47 0.01 3.14
C VAL A 77 -5.82 0.46 1.84
N ILE A 78 -4.77 -0.23 1.36
CA ILE A 78 -4.08 0.13 0.11
C ILE A 78 -5.03 0.00 -1.09
N CYS A 79 -5.82 -1.08 -1.15
CA CYS A 79 -6.83 -1.27 -2.19
C CYS A 79 -7.89 -0.15 -2.16
N GLY A 80 -8.40 0.21 -0.98
CA GLY A 80 -9.36 1.31 -0.81
C GLY A 80 -8.79 2.66 -1.24
N CYS A 81 -7.54 2.97 -0.88
CA CYS A 81 -6.83 4.15 -1.36
C CYS A 81 -6.68 4.16 -2.89
N GLY A 82 -6.32 3.01 -3.49
CA GLY A 82 -6.23 2.85 -4.94
C GLY A 82 -7.56 3.09 -5.65
N ILE A 83 -8.66 2.57 -5.12
CA ILE A 83 -10.02 2.80 -5.64
C ILE A 83 -10.40 4.28 -5.56
N ALA A 84 -10.16 4.91 -4.42
CA ALA A 84 -10.44 6.34 -4.24
C ALA A 84 -9.63 7.20 -5.24
N ALA A 85 -8.33 6.95 -5.37
CA ALA A 85 -7.47 7.64 -6.33
C ALA A 85 -7.94 7.43 -7.78
N THR A 86 -8.33 6.20 -8.14
CA THR A 86 -8.85 5.86 -9.47
C THR A 86 -10.15 6.60 -9.77
N LEU A 87 -11.10 6.61 -8.83
CA LEU A 87 -12.38 7.32 -9.00
C LEU A 87 -12.17 8.82 -9.17
N ILE A 88 -11.29 9.43 -8.37
CA ILE A 88 -11.00 10.85 -8.47
C ILE A 88 -10.26 11.18 -9.77
N GLY A 89 -9.26 10.38 -10.14
CA GLY A 89 -8.56 10.51 -11.43
C GLY A 89 -9.53 10.36 -12.61
N PHE A 90 -10.46 9.41 -12.54
CA PHE A 90 -11.48 9.19 -13.57
C PHE A 90 -12.44 10.37 -13.69
N VAL A 91 -12.92 10.92 -12.57
CA VAL A 91 -13.74 12.14 -12.56
C VAL A 91 -12.96 13.33 -13.13
N GLY A 92 -11.67 13.44 -12.80
CA GLY A 92 -10.79 14.49 -13.31
C GLY A 92 -10.56 14.40 -14.82
N VAL A 93 -10.33 13.21 -15.36
CA VAL A 93 -10.18 12.96 -16.80
C VAL A 93 -11.50 13.19 -17.54
N CYS A 94 -12.63 12.68 -17.02
CA CYS A 94 -13.95 12.95 -17.58
C CYS A 94 -14.25 14.46 -17.59
N GLY A 95 -13.91 15.17 -16.51
CA GLY A 95 -14.06 16.62 -16.42
C GLY A 95 -13.24 17.37 -17.48
N ALA A 96 -12.02 16.92 -17.73
CA ALA A 96 -11.18 17.47 -18.79
C ALA A 96 -11.79 17.25 -20.19
N MET A 97 -12.43 16.10 -20.44
CA MET A 97 -13.08 15.80 -21.73
C MET A 97 -14.33 16.65 -22.00
N PHE A 98 -15.17 16.89 -20.98
CA PHE A 98 -16.40 17.66 -21.15
C PHE A 98 -16.19 19.19 -21.20
N ALA A 99 -14.96 19.67 -20.95
CA ALA A 99 -14.55 21.08 -21.02
C ALA A 99 -15.47 22.07 -20.27
N SER A 100 -16.26 21.60 -19.31
CA SER A 100 -17.19 22.45 -18.58
C SER A 100 -16.46 23.17 -17.46
N ARG A 101 -16.68 24.49 -17.31
CA ARG A 101 -16.00 25.30 -16.27
C ARG A 101 -16.21 24.72 -14.86
N ALA A 102 -17.38 24.15 -14.60
CA ALA A 102 -17.71 23.52 -13.32
C ALA A 102 -16.86 22.28 -13.04
N THR A 103 -16.65 21.41 -14.03
CA THR A 103 -15.83 20.20 -13.83
C THR A 103 -14.35 20.53 -13.65
N LEU A 104 -13.86 21.59 -14.29
CA LEU A 104 -12.49 22.08 -14.08
C LEU A 104 -12.25 22.59 -12.65
N ILE A 105 -13.21 23.33 -12.09
CA ILE A 105 -13.15 23.80 -10.71
C ILE A 105 -13.23 22.62 -9.74
N LEU A 106 -14.16 21.69 -9.97
CA LEU A 106 -14.30 20.49 -9.14
C LEU A 106 -12.99 19.68 -9.16
N ASN A 107 -12.41 19.51 -10.34
CA ASN A 107 -11.14 18.80 -10.53
C ASN A 107 -9.98 19.47 -9.77
N LEU A 108 -9.90 20.80 -9.81
CA LEU A 108 -8.90 21.55 -9.05
C LEU A 108 -9.08 21.31 -7.54
N ILE A 109 -10.32 21.38 -7.03
CA ILE A 109 -10.61 21.16 -5.60
C ILE A 109 -10.23 19.73 -5.20
N THR A 110 -10.64 18.71 -5.94
CA THR A 110 -10.31 17.32 -5.64
C THR A 110 -8.81 17.06 -5.72
N SER A 111 -8.10 17.67 -6.67
CA SER A 111 -6.64 17.56 -6.78
C SER A 111 -5.92 18.18 -5.59
N VAL A 112 -6.36 19.35 -5.11
CA VAL A 112 -5.79 19.98 -3.91
C VAL A 112 -6.02 19.12 -2.66
N VAL A 113 -7.22 18.56 -2.51
CA VAL A 113 -7.53 17.63 -1.40
C VAL A 113 -6.67 16.37 -1.47
N LEU A 114 -6.43 15.82 -2.66
CA LEU A 114 -5.55 14.67 -2.84
C LEU A 114 -4.10 14.98 -2.44
N ILE A 115 -3.56 16.10 -2.90
CA ILE A 115 -2.21 16.53 -2.52
C ILE A 115 -2.10 16.66 -1.00
N ALA A 116 -3.13 17.17 -0.33
CA ALA A 116 -3.16 17.25 1.14
C ALA A 116 -3.18 15.87 1.81
N ILE A 117 -3.95 14.91 1.27
CA ILE A 117 -3.99 13.52 1.77
C ILE A 117 -2.65 12.83 1.53
N GLU A 118 -2.03 12.99 0.37
CA GLU A 118 -0.71 12.42 0.06
C GLU A 118 0.36 12.99 1.00
N LEU A 119 0.31 14.29 1.28
CA LEU A 119 1.23 14.92 2.23
C LEU A 119 1.05 14.33 3.64
N ALA A 120 -0.19 14.09 4.06
CA ALA A 120 -0.49 13.44 5.34
C ALA A 120 0.01 12.00 5.40
N ILE A 121 -0.16 11.22 4.32
CA ILE A 121 0.37 9.85 4.21
C ILE A 121 1.89 9.85 4.24
N ALA A 122 2.55 10.76 3.50
CA ALA A 122 4.00 10.89 3.49
C ALA A 122 4.55 11.22 4.88
N LEU A 123 3.90 12.15 5.60
CA LEU A 123 4.24 12.46 6.98
C LEU A 123 4.04 11.25 7.90
N PHE A 124 2.94 10.51 7.74
CA PHE A 124 2.69 9.30 8.53
C PHE A 124 3.78 8.24 8.29
N ILE A 125 4.15 7.98 7.03
CA ILE A 125 5.21 7.04 6.69
C ILE A 125 6.55 7.49 7.29
N PHE A 126 6.86 8.78 7.21
CA PHE A 126 8.11 9.32 7.77
C PHE A 126 8.19 9.15 9.29
N LEU A 127 7.08 9.40 10.00
CA LEU A 127 7.00 9.25 11.45
C LEU A 127 7.02 7.78 11.91
N TYR A 128 6.41 6.88 11.14
CA TYR A 128 6.31 5.45 11.49
C TYR A 128 7.48 4.60 10.98
N LYS A 129 8.32 5.13 10.08
CA LYS A 129 9.54 4.45 9.61
C LYS A 129 10.36 3.80 10.73
N PRO A 130 10.74 4.48 11.82
CA PRO A 130 11.52 3.85 12.89
C PRO A 130 10.77 2.70 13.58
N THR A 131 9.45 2.84 13.77
CA THR A 131 8.62 1.79 14.38
C THR A 131 8.52 0.56 13.47
N ILE A 132 8.43 0.77 12.14
CA ILE A 132 8.42 -0.32 11.16
C ILE A 132 9.77 -1.04 11.17
N GLU A 133 10.88 -0.30 11.17
CA GLU A 133 12.23 -0.88 11.23
C GLU A 133 12.43 -1.73 12.49
N GLU A 134 12.05 -1.23 13.66
CA GLU A 134 12.12 -1.98 14.91
C GLU A 134 11.25 -3.24 14.88
N THR A 135 10.06 -3.15 14.30
CA THR A 135 9.15 -4.31 14.17
C THR A 135 9.74 -5.38 13.26
N VAL A 136 10.36 -4.99 12.15
CA VAL A 136 11.01 -5.92 11.22
C VAL A 136 12.24 -6.56 11.86
N ILE A 137 13.09 -5.78 12.54
CA ILE A 137 14.26 -6.31 13.27
C ILE A 137 13.82 -7.32 14.31
N ARG A 138 12.80 -6.99 15.13
CA ARG A 138 12.27 -7.89 16.14
C ARG A 138 11.69 -9.17 15.53
N TYR A 139 11.04 -9.08 14.39
CA TYR A 139 10.53 -10.27 13.68
C TYR A 139 11.67 -11.17 13.19
N VAL A 140 12.72 -10.59 12.60
CA VAL A 140 13.89 -11.34 12.13
C VAL A 140 14.62 -11.98 13.31
N ASP A 141 14.80 -11.26 14.41
CA ASP A 141 15.44 -11.77 15.62
C ASP A 141 14.64 -12.93 16.24
N LEU A 142 13.31 -12.80 16.35
CA LEU A 142 12.47 -13.92 16.77
C LEU A 142 12.56 -15.12 15.82
N ALA A 143 12.64 -14.88 14.50
CA ALA A 143 12.77 -15.96 13.53
C ALA A 143 14.12 -16.67 13.63
N ASP A 144 15.20 -15.94 13.89
CA ASP A 144 16.55 -16.50 14.03
C ASP A 144 16.71 -17.29 15.33
N GLN A 145 16.25 -16.74 16.46
CA GLN A 145 16.21 -17.45 17.74
C GLN A 145 15.43 -18.77 17.63
N LEU A 146 14.31 -18.75 16.91
CA LEU A 146 13.47 -19.91 16.71
C LEU A 146 14.11 -20.97 15.80
N ASN A 147 14.85 -20.55 14.77
CA ASN A 147 15.65 -21.46 13.94
C ASN A 147 16.79 -22.09 14.75
N GLY A 148 17.47 -21.32 15.61
CA GLY A 148 18.52 -21.83 16.50
C GLY A 148 17.99 -22.87 17.48
N LEU A 149 16.84 -22.62 18.10
CA LEU A 149 16.17 -23.57 18.99
C LEU A 149 15.77 -24.87 18.28
N LEU A 150 15.34 -24.78 17.02
CA LEU A 150 14.96 -25.95 16.23
C LEU A 150 16.18 -26.83 15.88
N ASP A 151 17.34 -26.22 15.60
CA ASP A 151 18.58 -26.95 15.30
C ASP A 151 19.14 -27.67 16.53
N ASP A 152 19.05 -27.03 17.71
CA ASP A 152 19.46 -27.64 18.98
C ASP A 152 18.56 -28.83 19.34
N MET A 153 17.24 -28.70 19.22
CA MET A 153 16.30 -29.80 19.46
C MET A 153 16.55 -30.99 18.52
N LYS A 154 16.82 -30.73 17.25
CA LYS A 154 17.16 -31.78 16.27
C LYS A 154 18.48 -32.47 16.64
N THR A 155 19.47 -31.71 17.13
CA THR A 155 20.75 -32.25 17.60
C THR A 155 20.55 -33.14 18.81
N ILE A 156 19.77 -32.72 19.80
CA ILE A 156 19.45 -33.52 21.00
C ILE A 156 18.72 -34.82 20.61
N THR A 157 17.72 -34.72 19.74
CA THR A 157 16.93 -35.89 19.29
C THR A 157 17.79 -36.90 18.53
N SER A 158 18.81 -36.45 17.79
CA SER A 158 19.74 -37.35 17.09
C SER A 158 20.74 -38.09 17.98
N ARG A 159 20.83 -37.72 19.27
CA ARG A 159 21.75 -38.32 20.24
C ARG A 159 21.08 -39.30 21.23
N VAL A 160 19.75 -39.45 21.16
CA VAL A 160 18.96 -40.42 21.94
C VAL A 160 18.62 -41.59 21.02
#